data_AF-A0AAD4M812-F1
#
_entry.id   AF-A0AAD4M812-F1
#
_cell.length_a   1.000
_cell.length_b   1.000
_cell.length_c   1.000
_cell.angle_alpha   90.00
_cell.angle_beta   90.00
_cell.angle_gamma   90.00
#
_symmetry.space_group_name_H-M   'P 1'
#
loop_
_entity.id
_entity.type
_entity.pdbx_description
1 polymer ?
#
loop_
_entity_poly.entity_id
_entity_poly.type
_entity_poly.pdbx_seq_one_letter_code
_entity_poly.pdbx_strand_id
1 'polypeptide(L)'
;MRIIALPLTSSVRSPRLVGSPSPLVYYHFQVPPKAANKRSGWVDWATGKAAGIWAQFGKASESSWKFKIFTYGERLVDRVDFEELALKGVDPSMGPKLSHPRSPSEEQTKTTFIPLVHPKFVGTSLLVHLETILARRTPRHRKGFYTWMLLAPLTAPFMLIPVVPNLPFFFCVWRSWSHYRAYKASEYLQSLLHRGAIVSHSDVALDGIYATHVPSESLHDSTKSISEDGREVLLSRDAVPRILEVFGLPESAASDIYRAIEQAKARLPA
;
A
#
# COMPACT_ATOMS: atom_id res chain seq x y z
N MET A 1 5.36 -14.89 4.73
CA MET A 1 4.72 -13.59 4.47
C MET A 1 3.86 -13.26 5.67
N ARG A 2 3.83 -12.01 6.10
CA ARG A 2 2.98 -11.51 7.20
C ARG A 2 2.28 -10.24 6.73
N ILE A 3 1.04 -10.03 7.15
CA ILE A 3 0.28 -8.81 6.86
C ILE A 3 0.08 -8.10 8.20
N ILE A 4 0.41 -6.82 8.28
CA ILE A 4 0.19 -6.01 9.48
C ILE A 4 -0.90 -5.00 9.12
N ALA A 5 -2.03 -5.07 9.81
CA ALA A 5 -3.11 -4.12 9.68
C ALA A 5 -2.98 -3.04 10.76
N LEU A 6 -2.85 -1.79 10.31
CA LEU A 6 -2.80 -0.60 11.15
C LEU A 6 -4.09 0.20 10.93
N PRO A 7 -5.11 0.04 11.80
CA PRO A 7 -6.25 0.95 11.84
C PRO A 7 -5.78 2.39 12.04
N LEU A 8 -6.13 3.26 11.09
CA LEU A 8 -5.80 4.68 11.15
C LEU A 8 -6.96 5.49 11.73
N THR A 9 -8.19 5.01 11.58
CA THR A 9 -9.40 5.67 12.07
C THR A 9 -10.42 4.67 12.61
N SER A 10 -11.25 5.09 13.57
CA SER A 10 -12.33 4.29 14.15
C SER A 10 -13.47 4.04 13.16
N SER A 11 -13.92 5.10 12.48
CA SER A 11 -14.90 5.02 11.40
C SER A 11 -14.78 6.27 10.52
N VAL A 12 -14.92 6.11 9.19
CA VAL A 12 -14.93 7.24 8.26
C VAL A 12 -16.14 7.14 7.36
N ARG A 13 -16.98 8.17 7.40
CA ARG A 13 -18.04 8.37 6.41
C ARG A 13 -17.48 9.23 5.28
N SER A 14 -17.08 8.61 4.18
CA SER A 14 -16.56 9.36 3.03
C SER A 14 -17.70 9.89 2.16
N PRO A 15 -17.70 11.18 1.77
CA PRO A 15 -18.70 11.72 0.85
C PRO A 15 -18.64 11.11 -0.56
N ARG A 16 -17.55 10.38 -0.90
CA ARG A 16 -17.40 9.64 -2.17
C ARG A 16 -17.81 8.16 -2.05
N LEU A 17 -18.10 7.67 -0.84
CA LEU A 17 -18.52 6.30 -0.55
C LEU A 17 -20.01 6.32 -0.18
N VAL A 18 -20.89 5.97 -1.12
CA VAL A 18 -22.29 5.65 -0.80
C VAL A 18 -22.28 4.30 -0.07
N GLY A 19 -22.31 4.31 1.26
CA GLY A 19 -22.23 3.10 2.09
C GLY A 19 -22.04 3.38 3.60
N SER A 20 -22.10 2.33 4.41
CA SER A 20 -21.83 2.37 5.86
C SER A 20 -20.42 2.90 6.15
N PRO A 21 -20.21 3.62 7.27
CA PRO A 21 -18.89 4.12 7.64
C PRO A 21 -17.90 2.95 7.79
N SER A 22 -16.74 3.07 7.15
CA SER A 22 -15.69 2.03 7.16
C SER A 22 -14.40 2.61 7.74
N PRO A 23 -13.68 1.89 8.61
CA PRO A 23 -12.40 2.36 9.12
C PRO A 23 -11.38 2.46 7.98
N LEU A 24 -10.49 3.44 8.04
CA LEU A 24 -9.31 3.45 7.18
C LEU A 24 -8.24 2.58 7.82
N VAL A 25 -7.80 1.55 7.11
CA VAL A 25 -6.81 0.59 7.60
C VAL A 25 -5.66 0.54 6.61
N TYR A 26 -4.45 0.83 7.09
CA TYR A 26 -3.24 0.63 6.31
C TYR A 26 -2.77 -0.82 6.46
N TYR A 27 -2.58 -1.51 5.35
CA TYR A 27 -2.06 -2.89 5.34
C TYR A 27 -0.61 -2.89 4.89
N HIS A 28 0.31 -3.25 5.78
CA HIS A 28 1.70 -3.49 5.43
C HIS A 28 1.92 -4.96 5.09
N PHE A 29 2.53 -5.24 3.93
CA PHE A 29 2.81 -6.60 3.48
C PHE A 29 4.30 -6.92 3.64
N GLN A 30 4.62 -7.72 4.65
CA GLN A 30 5.98 -8.17 4.88
C GLN A 30 6.23 -9.48 4.13
N VAL A 31 7.04 -9.36 3.08
CA VAL A 31 7.43 -10.45 2.20
C VAL A 31 8.86 -10.87 2.55
N PRO A 32 9.18 -12.18 2.61
CA PRO A 32 10.54 -12.61 2.88
C PRO A 32 11.51 -12.10 1.81
N PRO A 33 12.77 -11.80 2.16
CA PRO A 33 13.77 -11.34 1.20
C PRO A 33 13.99 -12.37 0.09
N LYS A 34 14.27 -11.89 -1.14
CA LYS A 34 14.63 -12.75 -2.28
C LYS A 34 15.87 -13.57 -1.88
N ALA A 35 15.84 -14.88 -2.12
CA ALA A 35 17.02 -15.72 -1.94
C ALA A 35 18.17 -15.18 -2.81
N ALA A 36 19.35 -15.01 -2.21
CA ALA A 36 20.51 -14.33 -2.80
C ALA A 36 20.97 -14.91 -4.16
N ASN A 37 20.63 -16.17 -4.45
CA ASN A 37 21.06 -16.87 -5.66
C ASN A 37 20.10 -16.74 -6.86
N LYS A 38 19.02 -15.94 -6.77
CA LYS A 38 18.11 -15.76 -7.91
C LYS A 38 18.66 -14.69 -8.87
N ARG A 39 18.99 -15.08 -10.10
CA ARG A 39 19.42 -14.15 -11.16
C ARG A 39 18.39 -13.03 -11.32
N SER A 40 18.86 -11.78 -11.28
CA SER A 40 18.08 -10.58 -11.54
C SER A 40 17.39 -10.70 -12.90
N GLY A 41 16.06 -10.68 -12.93
CA GLY A 41 15.31 -10.66 -14.19
C GLY A 41 15.52 -9.35 -14.95
N TRP A 42 15.16 -9.33 -16.25
CA TRP A 42 15.25 -8.13 -17.09
C TRP A 42 14.40 -6.98 -16.53
N VAL A 43 13.26 -7.31 -15.93
CA VAL A 43 12.39 -6.35 -15.24
C VAL A 43 13.04 -5.80 -13.98
N ASP A 44 13.67 -6.65 -13.17
CA ASP A 44 14.40 -6.22 -11.96
C ASP A 44 15.56 -5.28 -12.33
N TRP A 45 16.29 -5.60 -13.41
CA TRP A 45 17.35 -4.72 -13.93
C TRP A 45 16.80 -3.37 -14.41
N ALA A 46 15.76 -3.37 -15.24
CA ALA A 46 15.18 -2.15 -15.80
C ALA A 46 14.59 -1.25 -14.70
N THR A 47 13.90 -1.83 -13.73
CA THR A 47 13.35 -1.10 -12.57
C THR A 47 14.46 -0.55 -11.68
N GLY A 48 15.53 -1.32 -11.44
CA GLY A 48 16.71 -0.86 -10.70
C GLY A 48 17.43 0.31 -11.38
N LYS A 49 17.59 0.26 -12.71
CA LYS A 49 18.14 1.38 -13.50
C LYS A 49 17.26 2.63 -13.42
N ALA A 50 15.95 2.47 -13.59
CA ALA A 50 15.01 3.58 -13.49
C ALA A 50 15.03 4.22 -12.09
N ALA A 51 15.08 3.41 -11.03
CA ALA A 51 15.21 3.89 -9.65
C ALA A 51 16.53 4.66 -9.42
N GLY A 52 17.64 4.17 -9.99
CA GLY A 52 18.93 4.86 -9.93
C GLY A 52 18.91 6.23 -10.62
N ILE A 53 18.30 6.32 -11.81
CA ILE A 53 18.12 7.59 -12.53
C ILE A 53 17.23 8.54 -11.74
N TRP A 54 16.12 8.04 -11.17
CA TRP A 54 15.22 8.84 -10.34
C TRP A 54 15.93 9.43 -9.11
N ALA A 55 16.75 8.62 -8.42
CA ALA A 55 17.55 9.08 -7.29
C ALA A 55 18.58 10.15 -7.69
N GLN A 56 19.15 10.06 -8.89
CA GLN A 56 20.06 11.10 -9.40
C GLN A 56 19.32 12.41 -9.68
N PHE A 57 18.05 12.37 -10.08
CA PHE A 57 17.25 13.58 -10.30
C PHE A 57 16.98 14.33 -8.99
N GLY A 58 16.78 13.60 -7.88
CA GLY A 58 16.64 14.19 -6.55
C GLY A 58 17.93 14.82 -6.00
N LYS A 59 19.10 14.38 -6.49
CA LYS A 59 20.42 14.95 -6.13
C LYS A 59 20.84 16.14 -7.00
N ALA A 60 20.06 16.49 -8.02
CA ALA A 60 20.36 17.62 -8.88
C ALA A 60 20.15 18.95 -8.13
N SER A 61 20.76 20.04 -8.63
CA SER A 61 20.55 21.37 -8.06
C SER A 61 19.07 21.78 -8.11
N GLU A 62 18.62 22.55 -7.12
CA GLU A 62 17.21 22.96 -7.00
C GLU A 62 16.69 23.75 -8.21
N SER A 63 17.59 24.48 -8.89
CA SER A 63 17.31 25.22 -10.12
C SER A 63 17.15 24.33 -11.36
N SER A 64 17.57 23.06 -11.30
CA SER A 64 17.54 22.15 -12.43
C SER A 64 16.13 21.63 -12.73
N TRP A 65 15.81 21.49 -14.02
CA TRP A 65 14.58 20.85 -14.48
C TRP A 65 14.42 19.40 -13.93
N LYS A 66 15.54 18.70 -13.68
CA LYS A 66 15.55 17.35 -13.10
C LYS A 66 15.00 17.34 -11.67
N PHE A 67 15.43 18.29 -10.83
CA PHE A 67 14.94 18.43 -9.46
C PHE A 67 13.46 18.81 -9.43
N LYS A 68 13.03 19.69 -10.34
CA LYS A 68 11.60 20.05 -10.50
C LYS A 68 10.75 18.82 -10.86
N ILE A 69 11.23 17.97 -11.77
CA ILE A 69 10.54 16.71 -12.12
C ILE A 69 10.49 15.76 -10.93
N PHE A 70 11.60 15.56 -10.23
CA PHE A 70 11.65 14.72 -9.04
C PHE A 70 10.60 15.18 -8.02
N THR A 71 10.61 16.47 -7.67
CA THR A 71 9.66 17.06 -6.72
C THR A 71 8.20 16.92 -7.18
N TYR A 72 7.93 17.14 -8.47
CA TYR A 72 6.58 16.96 -9.03
C TYR A 72 6.15 15.49 -9.00
N GLY A 73 7.07 14.57 -9.30
CA GLY A 73 6.84 13.13 -9.23
C GLY A 73 6.54 12.66 -7.82
N GLU A 74 7.30 13.09 -6.81
CA GLU A 74 7.00 12.79 -5.41
C GLU A 74 5.61 13.31 -5.00
N ARG A 75 5.23 14.52 -5.41
CA ARG A 75 3.85 15.04 -5.19
C ARG A 75 2.78 14.21 -5.88
N LEU A 76 3.08 13.63 -7.05
CA LEU A 76 2.14 12.72 -7.72
C LEU A 76 2.03 11.39 -6.97
N VAL A 77 3.14 10.85 -6.47
CA VAL A 77 3.16 9.63 -5.64
C VAL A 77 2.39 9.85 -4.34
N ASP A 78 2.53 11.02 -3.72
CA ASP A 78 1.80 11.39 -2.50
C ASP A 78 0.29 11.49 -2.68
N ARG A 79 -0.16 11.74 -3.92
CA ARG A 79 -1.60 11.73 -4.29
C ARG A 79 -2.12 10.33 -4.57
N VAL A 80 -1.26 9.33 -4.72
CA VAL A 80 -1.71 7.95 -4.86
C VAL A 80 -2.19 7.48 -3.49
N ASP A 81 -3.42 6.95 -3.47
CA ASP A 81 -4.03 6.33 -2.31
C ASP A 81 -3.08 5.32 -1.65
N PHE A 82 -2.89 5.43 -0.33
CA PHE A 82 -2.02 4.53 0.43
C PHE A 82 -2.39 3.05 0.27
N GLU A 83 -3.66 2.74 0.03
CA GLU A 83 -4.14 1.39 -0.25
C GLU A 83 -3.56 0.84 -1.56
N GLU A 84 -3.41 1.68 -2.58
CA GLU A 84 -2.79 1.28 -3.86
C GLU A 84 -1.27 1.09 -3.70
N LEU A 85 -0.63 1.92 -2.88
CA LEU A 85 0.80 1.86 -2.60
C LEU A 85 1.17 0.60 -1.81
N ALA A 86 0.39 0.27 -0.78
CA ALA A 86 0.55 -0.94 0.01
C ALA A 86 0.55 -2.21 -0.87
N LEU A 87 -0.36 -2.29 -1.85
CA LEU A 87 -0.47 -3.43 -2.76
C LEU A 87 0.73 -3.57 -3.71
N LYS A 88 1.45 -2.49 -4.00
CA LYS A 88 2.63 -2.53 -4.89
C LYS A 88 3.75 -3.41 -4.33
N GLY A 89 3.89 -3.47 -3.01
CA GLY A 89 4.89 -4.28 -2.31
C GLY A 89 4.60 -5.78 -2.32
N VAL A 90 3.36 -6.18 -2.61
CA VAL A 90 2.99 -7.59 -2.73
C VAL A 90 3.43 -8.10 -4.10
N ASP A 91 4.44 -8.96 -4.10
CA ASP A 91 4.82 -9.70 -5.30
C ASP A 91 4.23 -11.12 -5.23
N PRO A 92 3.32 -11.50 -6.14
CA PRO A 92 2.75 -12.85 -6.19
C PRO A 92 3.81 -13.96 -6.34
N SER A 93 4.99 -13.64 -6.88
CA SER A 93 6.10 -14.59 -7.00
C SER A 93 6.85 -14.85 -5.69
N MET A 94 6.55 -14.06 -4.65
CA MET A 94 7.23 -14.07 -3.36
C MET A 94 6.33 -14.55 -2.21
N GLY A 95 5.02 -14.64 -2.43
CA GLY A 95 4.12 -15.33 -1.52
C GLY A 95 4.07 -16.84 -1.80
N PRO A 96 3.33 -17.62 -0.99
CA PRO A 96 3.10 -19.04 -1.26
C PRO A 96 2.67 -19.26 -2.71
N LYS A 97 3.40 -20.12 -3.44
CA LYS A 97 3.03 -20.50 -4.80
C LYS A 97 1.73 -21.28 -4.74
N LEU A 98 0.70 -20.75 -5.39
CA LEU A 98 -0.58 -21.42 -5.51
C LEU A 98 -0.46 -22.45 -6.63
N SER A 99 -0.08 -23.68 -6.30
CA SER A 99 -0.12 -24.79 -7.26
C SER A 99 -1.57 -24.99 -7.74
N HIS A 100 -1.78 -25.06 -9.05
CA HIS A 100 -3.05 -25.51 -9.62
C HIS A 100 -3.23 -27.00 -9.30
N PRO A 101 -4.41 -27.44 -8.82
CA PRO A 101 -4.65 -28.85 -8.55
C PRO A 101 -4.82 -29.57 -9.88
N ARG A 102 -3.77 -30.24 -10.37
CA ARG A 102 -3.85 -31.09 -11.58
C ARG A 102 -3.44 -32.55 -11.34
N SER A 103 -3.28 -32.98 -10.09
CA SER A 103 -3.08 -34.39 -9.76
C SER A 103 -3.56 -34.68 -8.33
N PRO A 104 -4.29 -35.78 -8.08
CA PRO A 104 -4.81 -36.15 -6.76
C PRO A 104 -3.81 -36.96 -5.93
N SER A 105 -2.52 -36.89 -6.25
CA SER A 105 -1.49 -37.70 -5.61
C SER A 105 -0.30 -36.83 -5.29
N GLU A 106 0.03 -36.77 -4.00
CA GLU A 106 1.24 -36.19 -3.43
C GLU A 106 1.34 -34.66 -3.53
N GLU A 107 0.84 -33.97 -2.51
CA GLU A 107 1.55 -32.87 -1.84
C GLU A 107 0.67 -32.32 -0.70
N GLN A 108 0.90 -32.83 0.50
CA GLN A 108 0.71 -32.06 1.74
C GLN A 108 1.75 -30.92 1.73
N THR A 109 1.60 -29.98 0.81
CA THR A 109 2.37 -28.74 0.79
C THR A 109 1.90 -27.91 1.97
N LYS A 110 2.73 -27.84 3.02
CA LYS A 110 2.64 -26.95 4.19
C LYS A 110 1.68 -25.79 3.93
N THR A 111 0.45 -25.88 4.42
CA THR A 111 -0.53 -24.80 4.34
C THR A 111 0.09 -23.60 5.06
N THR A 112 0.71 -22.72 4.29
CA THR A 112 1.49 -21.61 4.84
C THR A 112 0.48 -20.56 5.25
N PHE A 113 0.02 -20.63 6.49
CA PHE A 113 -0.87 -19.62 7.06
C PHE A 113 -0.15 -18.28 7.09
N ILE A 114 -0.80 -17.25 6.56
CA ILE A 114 -0.32 -15.88 6.55
C ILE A 114 -1.03 -15.16 7.70
N PRO A 115 -0.33 -14.81 8.79
CA PRO A 115 -0.95 -14.07 9.88
C PRO A 115 -1.26 -12.65 9.43
N LEU A 116 -2.53 -12.26 9.58
CA LEU A 116 -3.00 -10.88 9.55
C LEU A 116 -2.93 -10.35 10.98
N VAL A 117 -1.85 -9.66 11.30
CA VAL A 117 -1.60 -9.06 12.60
C VAL A 117 -2.42 -7.79 12.75
N HIS A 118 -3.20 -7.68 13.82
CA HIS A 118 -4.03 -6.52 14.12
C HIS A 118 -4.19 -6.30 15.62
N PRO A 119 -4.64 -5.12 16.07
CA PRO A 119 -4.94 -4.92 17.49
C PRO A 119 -6.26 -5.62 17.85
N LYS A 120 -6.43 -5.98 19.13
CA LYS A 120 -7.55 -6.80 19.62
C LYS A 120 -8.92 -6.19 19.36
N PHE A 121 -9.03 -4.86 19.44
CA PHE A 121 -10.31 -4.16 19.35
C PHE A 121 -11.01 -4.28 17.98
N VAL A 122 -10.29 -4.64 16.91
CA VAL A 122 -10.86 -4.74 15.55
C VAL A 122 -11.38 -6.13 15.21
N GLY A 123 -10.81 -7.18 15.82
CA GLY A 123 -11.22 -8.56 15.63
C GLY A 123 -11.20 -9.07 14.17
N THR A 124 -12.05 -10.05 13.88
CA THR A 124 -12.16 -10.75 12.58
C THR A 124 -12.78 -9.92 11.46
N SER A 125 -13.37 -8.76 11.78
CA SER A 125 -13.98 -7.84 10.83
C SER A 125 -13.01 -7.33 9.75
N LEU A 126 -11.69 -7.36 10.03
CA LEU A 126 -10.64 -6.92 9.12
C LEU A 126 -10.46 -7.80 7.88
N LEU A 127 -10.77 -9.09 7.98
CA LEU A 127 -10.68 -10.00 6.84
C LEU A 127 -11.77 -9.66 5.81
N VAL A 128 -13.00 -9.46 6.28
CA VAL A 128 -14.14 -9.03 5.45
C VAL A 128 -13.89 -7.64 4.88
N HIS A 129 -13.30 -6.73 5.68
CA HIS A 129 -12.92 -5.40 5.22
C HIS A 129 -11.86 -5.45 4.11
N LEU A 130 -10.80 -6.25 4.28
CA LEU A 130 -9.77 -6.44 3.27
C LEU A 130 -10.36 -7.02 1.98
N GLU A 131 -11.20 -8.06 2.09
CA GLU A 131 -11.90 -8.64 0.95
C GLU A 131 -12.74 -7.60 0.19
N THR A 132 -13.50 -6.78 0.92
CA THR A 132 -14.33 -5.72 0.35
C THR A 132 -13.51 -4.67 -0.40
N ILE A 133 -12.39 -4.23 0.19
CA ILE A 133 -11.46 -3.28 -0.46
C ILE A 133 -10.89 -3.88 -1.73
N LEU A 134 -10.43 -5.14 -1.67
CA LEU A 134 -9.84 -5.82 -2.82
C LEU A 134 -10.89 -6.00 -3.93
N ALA A 135 -12.07 -6.53 -3.61
CA ALA A 135 -13.17 -6.72 -4.56
C ALA A 135 -13.53 -5.43 -5.30
N ARG A 136 -13.57 -4.31 -4.58
CA ARG A 136 -13.89 -3.00 -5.15
C ARG A 136 -12.76 -2.41 -5.98
N ARG A 137 -11.50 -2.52 -5.54
CA ARG A 137 -10.35 -1.84 -6.17
C ARG A 137 -9.78 -2.64 -7.36
N THR A 138 -9.82 -3.97 -7.35
CA THR A 138 -9.31 -4.84 -8.44
C THR A 138 -9.80 -4.41 -9.83
N PRO A 139 -11.12 -4.23 -10.10
CA PRO A 139 -11.58 -3.83 -11.43
C PRO A 139 -11.13 -2.43 -11.82
N ARG A 140 -11.00 -1.51 -10.86
CA ARG A 140 -10.48 -0.15 -11.09
C ARG A 140 -9.02 -0.20 -11.52
N HIS A 141 -8.19 -1.01 -10.86
CA HIS A 141 -6.79 -1.19 -11.25
C HIS A 141 -6.65 -1.87 -12.61
N ARG A 142 -7.45 -2.89 -12.90
CA ARG A 142 -7.47 -3.56 -14.20
C ARG A 142 -7.83 -2.58 -15.32
N LYS A 143 -8.90 -1.79 -15.14
CA LYS A 143 -9.30 -0.75 -16.11
C LYS A 143 -8.16 0.26 -16.30
N GLY A 144 -7.60 0.79 -15.20
CA GLY A 144 -6.49 1.73 -15.25
C GLY A 144 -5.27 1.20 -16.00
N PHE A 145 -4.88 -0.06 -15.76
CA PHE A 145 -3.77 -0.71 -16.47
C PHE A 145 -3.94 -0.62 -17.98
N TYR A 146 -5.09 -1.08 -18.49
CA TYR A 146 -5.37 -1.05 -19.93
C TYR A 146 -5.54 0.37 -20.47
N THR A 147 -6.20 1.26 -19.74
CA THR A 147 -6.37 2.67 -20.16
C THR A 147 -5.02 3.34 -20.38
N TRP A 148 -4.10 3.26 -19.43
CA TRP A 148 -2.78 3.89 -19.55
C TRP A 148 -1.87 3.17 -20.54
N MET A 149 -2.02 1.86 -20.69
CA MET A 149 -1.30 1.09 -21.71
C MET A 149 -1.70 1.52 -23.13
N LEU A 150 -3.00 1.75 -23.38
CA LEU A 150 -3.52 2.20 -24.67
C LEU A 150 -3.19 3.68 -24.94
N LEU A 151 -3.11 4.51 -23.89
CA LEU A 151 -2.76 5.92 -24.02
C LEU A 151 -1.26 6.16 -24.25
N ALA A 152 -0.39 5.27 -23.75
CA ALA A 152 1.06 5.37 -23.90
C ALA A 152 1.52 5.60 -25.36
N PRO A 153 1.11 4.82 -26.38
CA PRO A 153 1.54 5.06 -27.77
C PRO A 153 1.13 6.43 -28.31
N LEU A 154 0.00 7.00 -27.87
CA LEU A 154 -0.44 8.33 -28.27
C LEU A 154 0.48 9.44 -27.75
N THR A 155 1.14 9.19 -26.62
CA THR A 155 2.12 10.09 -26.03
C THR A 155 3.54 9.87 -26.56
N ALA A 156 3.81 8.81 -27.32
CA ALA A 156 5.15 8.50 -27.84
C ALA A 156 5.77 9.58 -28.78
N PRO A 157 5.01 10.30 -29.63
CA PRO A 157 5.57 11.29 -30.55
C PRO A 157 6.36 12.44 -29.89
N PHE A 158 6.08 12.76 -28.62
CA PHE A 158 6.85 13.77 -27.86
C PHE A 158 8.31 13.34 -27.56
N MET A 159 8.71 12.12 -27.91
CA MET A 159 10.09 11.62 -27.81
C MET A 159 11.03 12.27 -28.84
N LEU A 160 10.49 12.88 -29.89
CA LEU A 160 11.27 13.47 -30.99
C LEU A 160 11.97 14.80 -30.60
N ILE A 161 11.70 15.37 -29.43
CA ILE A 161 12.30 16.63 -28.96
C ILE A 161 13.56 16.32 -28.12
N PRO A 162 14.77 16.68 -28.56
CA PRO A 162 16.03 16.22 -27.95
C PRO A 162 16.37 16.86 -26.58
N VAL A 163 15.62 17.89 -26.14
CA VAL A 163 15.97 18.67 -24.95
C VAL A 163 15.32 18.15 -23.66
N VAL A 164 14.13 17.52 -23.75
CA VAL A 164 13.36 17.10 -22.58
C VAL A 164 12.89 15.65 -22.77
N PRO A 165 13.10 14.75 -21.79
CA PRO A 165 12.55 13.40 -21.88
C PRO A 165 11.04 13.47 -22.05
N ASN A 166 10.45 12.53 -22.79
CA ASN A 166 9.01 12.46 -23.01
C ASN A 166 8.26 12.10 -21.71
N LEU A 167 8.09 13.09 -20.82
CA LEU A 167 7.44 12.93 -19.53
C LEU A 167 6.01 12.38 -19.65
N PRO A 168 5.18 12.82 -20.62
CA PRO A 168 3.86 12.22 -20.82
C PRO A 168 3.91 10.70 -21.06
N PHE A 169 4.83 10.24 -21.91
CA PHE A 169 5.01 8.81 -22.17
C PHE A 169 5.49 8.05 -20.94
N PHE A 170 6.55 8.53 -20.28
CA PHE A 170 7.06 7.89 -19.08
C PHE A 170 6.01 7.83 -17.96
N PHE A 171 5.19 8.87 -17.81
CA PHE A 171 4.07 8.88 -16.88
C PHE A 171 3.03 7.81 -17.25
N CYS A 172 2.63 7.68 -18.52
CA CYS A 172 1.68 6.66 -18.95
C CYS A 172 2.21 5.24 -18.68
N VAL A 173 3.47 4.96 -19.03
CA VAL A 173 4.11 3.66 -18.80
C VAL A 173 4.20 3.37 -17.29
N TRP A 174 4.68 4.32 -16.50
CA TRP A 174 4.76 4.18 -15.04
C TRP A 174 3.38 3.95 -14.43
N ARG A 175 2.36 4.71 -14.84
CA ARG A 175 1.00 4.58 -14.29
C ARG A 175 0.36 3.27 -14.69
N SER A 176 0.57 2.81 -15.92
CA SER A 176 0.16 1.49 -16.39
C SER A 176 0.82 0.38 -15.56
N TRP A 177 2.15 0.42 -15.38
CA TRP A 177 2.89 -0.55 -14.57
C TRP A 177 2.42 -0.56 -13.11
N SER A 178 2.18 0.62 -12.52
CA SER A 178 1.67 0.73 -11.15
C SER A 178 0.27 0.10 -11.01
N HIS A 179 -0.62 0.34 -11.97
CA HIS A 179 -1.93 -0.30 -12.00
C HIS A 179 -1.83 -1.82 -12.19
N TYR A 180 -0.94 -2.28 -13.08
CA TYR A 180 -0.70 -3.70 -13.30
C TYR A 180 -0.25 -4.40 -12.01
N ARG A 181 0.72 -3.84 -11.30
CA ARG A 181 1.23 -4.38 -10.03
C ARG A 181 0.13 -4.45 -8.98
N ALA A 182 -0.61 -3.37 -8.77
CA ALA A 182 -1.73 -3.35 -7.83
C ALA A 182 -2.83 -4.37 -8.21
N TYR A 183 -3.18 -4.46 -9.49
CA TYR A 183 -4.15 -5.43 -10.00
C TYR A 183 -3.71 -6.89 -9.71
N LYS A 184 -2.48 -7.26 -10.07
CA LYS A 184 -1.96 -8.63 -9.85
C LYS A 184 -1.81 -8.95 -8.36
N ALA A 185 -1.40 -7.97 -7.55
CA ALA A 185 -1.36 -8.10 -6.10
C ALA A 185 -2.75 -8.36 -5.51
N SER A 186 -3.77 -7.61 -5.95
CA SER A 186 -5.13 -7.80 -5.45
C SER A 186 -5.71 -9.15 -5.84
N GLU A 187 -5.53 -9.61 -7.08
CA GLU A 187 -5.95 -10.96 -7.48
C GLU A 187 -5.27 -12.04 -6.62
N TYR A 188 -3.98 -11.87 -6.35
CA TYR A 188 -3.23 -12.79 -5.52
C TYR A 188 -3.78 -12.83 -4.08
N LEU A 189 -4.00 -11.67 -3.46
CA LEU A 189 -4.56 -11.61 -2.11
C LEU A 189 -5.99 -12.16 -2.04
N GLN A 190 -6.83 -11.89 -3.03
CA GLN A 190 -8.17 -12.49 -3.12
C GLN A 190 -8.09 -14.03 -3.16
N SER A 191 -7.17 -14.57 -3.95
CA SER A 191 -6.99 -16.03 -4.02
C SER A 191 -6.49 -16.64 -2.71
N LEU A 192 -5.73 -15.89 -1.90
CA LEU A 192 -5.32 -16.31 -0.55
C LEU A 192 -6.48 -16.26 0.44
N LEU A 193 -7.32 -15.21 0.38
CA LEU A 193 -8.53 -15.08 1.20
C LEU A 193 -9.53 -16.21 0.92
N HIS A 194 -9.85 -16.47 -0.36
CA HIS A 194 -10.79 -17.53 -0.74
C HIS A 194 -10.35 -18.94 -0.31
N ARG A 195 -9.04 -19.16 -0.15
CA ARG A 195 -8.47 -20.43 0.32
C ARG A 195 -8.37 -20.53 1.85
N GLY A 196 -8.75 -19.49 2.58
CA GLY A 196 -8.57 -19.43 4.03
C GLY A 196 -7.10 -19.39 4.47
N ALA A 197 -6.19 -18.98 3.57
CA ALA A 197 -4.76 -18.95 3.87
C ALA A 197 -4.37 -17.77 4.79
N ILE A 198 -5.21 -16.73 4.85
CA ILE A 198 -5.00 -15.56 5.71
C ILE A 198 -5.78 -15.74 7.00
N VAL A 199 -5.07 -15.74 8.14
CA VAL A 199 -5.66 -15.99 9.47
C VAL A 199 -5.50 -14.75 10.33
N SER A 200 -6.57 -14.35 11.00
CA SER A 200 -6.58 -13.24 11.96
C SER A 200 -5.71 -13.58 13.18
N HIS A 201 -4.80 -12.68 13.52
CA HIS A 201 -3.86 -12.82 14.65
C HIS A 201 -3.82 -11.52 15.44
N SER A 202 -4.43 -11.50 16.62
CA SER A 202 -4.36 -10.34 17.50
C SER A 202 -2.98 -10.22 18.17
N ASP A 203 -2.42 -9.01 18.24
CA ASP A 203 -1.10 -8.77 18.83
C ASP A 203 -1.14 -7.75 19.98
N VAL A 204 -0.60 -8.16 21.14
CA VAL A 204 -0.62 -7.37 22.38
C VAL A 204 0.37 -6.21 22.35
N ALA A 205 1.48 -6.33 21.62
CA ALA A 205 2.44 -5.24 21.50
C ALA A 205 1.83 -4.10 20.68
N LEU A 206 1.07 -4.43 19.63
CA LEU A 206 0.32 -3.44 18.86
C LEU A 206 -0.73 -2.73 19.72
N ASP A 207 -1.46 -3.45 20.57
CA ASP A 207 -2.42 -2.85 21.51
C ASP A 207 -1.74 -1.80 22.42
N GLY A 208 -0.54 -2.10 22.93
CA GLY A 208 0.23 -1.16 23.76
C GLY A 208 0.68 0.10 23.01
N ILE A 209 1.01 -0.01 21.72
CA ILE A 209 1.34 1.14 20.87
C ILE A 209 0.13 2.05 20.71
N TYR A 210 -1.04 1.47 20.40
CA TYR A 210 -2.29 2.23 20.27
C TYR A 210 -2.71 2.88 21.59
N ALA A 211 -2.53 2.21 22.73
CA ALA A 211 -2.83 2.79 24.05
C ALA A 211 -1.92 3.97 24.41
N THR A 212 -0.67 3.96 23.96
CA THR A 212 0.33 4.99 24.29
C THR A 212 0.29 6.19 23.33
N HIS A 213 -0.11 5.98 22.08
CA HIS A 213 0.01 6.98 21.00
C HIS A 213 -1.33 7.42 20.42
N VAL A 214 -2.36 7.50 21.26
CA VAL A 214 -3.62 8.16 20.90
C VAL A 214 -3.32 9.64 20.60
N PRO A 215 -3.84 10.22 19.50
CA PRO A 215 -3.58 11.62 19.18
C PRO A 215 -4.00 12.56 20.33
N SER A 216 -3.11 13.47 20.72
CA SER A 216 -3.30 14.41 21.85
C SER A 216 -4.52 15.33 21.73
N GLU A 217 -5.11 15.48 20.53
CA GLU A 217 -6.37 16.22 20.32
C GLU A 217 -7.55 15.58 21.06
N SER A 218 -7.48 14.28 21.37
CA SER A 218 -8.47 13.57 22.20
C SER A 218 -8.36 13.86 23.71
N LEU A 219 -7.20 14.35 24.16
CA LEU A 219 -6.91 14.58 25.58
C LEU A 219 -7.24 16.01 26.04
N HIS A 220 -7.29 16.98 25.13
CA HIS A 220 -7.56 18.38 25.46
C HIS A 220 -9.04 18.79 25.40
N ASP A 221 -9.93 17.93 24.89
CA ASP A 221 -11.35 18.24 24.72
C ASP A 221 -12.28 17.45 25.66
N SER A 222 -11.79 17.02 26.83
CA SER A 222 -12.62 16.34 27.84
C SER A 222 -13.77 17.18 28.41
N THR A 223 -13.98 18.42 27.94
CA THR A 223 -15.12 19.28 28.33
C THR A 223 -16.09 19.58 27.17
N LYS A 224 -15.80 19.20 25.92
CA LYS A 224 -16.80 19.23 24.85
C LYS A 224 -17.14 17.82 24.43
N SER A 225 -18.37 17.44 24.74
CA SER A 225 -19.19 16.42 24.07
C SER A 225 -18.42 15.29 23.40
N ILE A 226 -18.54 14.08 23.97
CA ILE A 226 -18.43 12.81 23.26
C ILE A 226 -18.83 13.03 21.80
N SER A 227 -17.87 13.03 20.88
CA SER A 227 -18.13 13.17 19.46
C SER A 227 -19.01 11.98 19.04
N GLU A 228 -20.32 12.21 18.95
CA GLU A 228 -21.36 11.21 18.65
C GLU A 228 -21.20 10.53 17.28
N ASP A 229 -20.12 10.80 16.54
CA ASP A 229 -19.88 10.31 15.19
C ASP A 229 -18.75 9.27 15.08
N GLY A 230 -18.00 8.99 16.15
CA GLY A 230 -16.96 7.95 16.12
C GLY A 230 -15.90 8.15 15.02
N ARG A 231 -15.54 9.41 14.74
CA ARG A 231 -14.61 9.84 13.68
C ARG A 231 -13.30 10.32 14.31
N GLU A 232 -12.46 9.41 14.78
CA GLU A 232 -11.18 9.75 15.40
C GLU A 232 -10.03 9.10 14.65
N VAL A 233 -8.89 9.80 14.59
CA VAL A 233 -7.60 9.22 14.19
C VAL A 233 -7.10 8.37 15.33
N LEU A 234 -6.76 7.10 15.08
CA LEU A 234 -6.34 6.16 16.12
C LEU A 234 -4.82 6.09 16.28
N LEU A 235 -4.05 6.63 15.34
CA LEU A 235 -2.60 6.47 15.29
C LEU A 235 -1.88 7.79 15.03
N SER A 236 -1.11 8.28 16.01
CA SER A 236 -0.21 9.42 15.84
C SER A 236 1.02 9.07 15.01
N ARG A 237 1.66 10.08 14.42
CA ARG A 237 2.96 9.96 13.74
C ARG A 237 4.05 9.44 14.69
N ASP A 238 3.97 9.77 15.97
CA ASP A 238 4.97 9.39 16.97
C ASP A 238 4.99 7.88 17.24
N ALA A 239 3.93 7.16 16.87
CA ALA A 239 3.86 5.71 16.96
C ALA A 239 4.76 5.00 15.92
N VAL A 240 5.08 5.66 14.81
CA VAL A 240 5.73 5.02 13.65
C VAL A 240 7.09 4.42 14.01
N PRO A 241 8.03 5.10 14.69
CA PRO A 241 9.31 4.51 15.08
C PRO A 241 9.13 3.22 15.90
N ARG A 242 8.18 3.21 16.84
CA ARG A 242 7.91 2.04 17.68
C ARG A 242 7.31 0.88 16.89
N ILE A 243 6.44 1.16 15.92
CA ILE A 243 5.91 0.14 15.01
C ILE A 243 7.02 -0.50 14.19
N LEU A 244 7.95 0.30 13.65
CA LEU A 244 9.06 -0.24 12.86
C LEU A 244 9.95 -1.15 13.71
N GLU A 245 10.26 -0.74 14.95
CA GLU A 245 11.06 -1.51 15.90
C GLU A 245 10.38 -2.85 16.26
N VAL A 246 9.13 -2.81 16.72
CA VAL A 246 8.39 -4.00 17.18
C VAL A 246 8.21 -5.02 16.07
N PHE A 247 7.97 -4.57 14.84
CA PHE A 247 7.72 -5.46 13.71
C PHE A 247 8.95 -5.73 12.85
N GLY A 248 10.11 -5.14 13.18
CA GLY A 248 11.35 -5.28 12.40
C GLY A 248 11.17 -4.81 10.95
N LEU A 249 10.46 -3.70 10.75
CA LEU A 249 10.19 -3.14 9.43
C LEU A 249 11.37 -2.29 8.96
N PRO A 250 11.68 -2.29 7.65
CA PRO A 250 12.71 -1.41 7.11
C PRO A 250 12.30 0.06 7.23
N GLU A 251 13.27 0.96 7.33
CA GLU A 251 13.02 2.41 7.39
C GLU A 251 12.23 2.93 6.18
N SER A 252 12.34 2.28 5.02
CA SER A 252 11.54 2.61 3.84
C SER A 252 10.02 2.42 4.05
N ALA A 253 9.60 1.62 5.01
CA ALA A 253 8.19 1.47 5.37
C ALA A 253 7.65 2.71 6.13
N ALA A 254 8.52 3.49 6.76
CA ALA A 254 8.14 4.67 7.55
C ALA A 254 7.41 5.70 6.68
N SER A 255 7.94 6.01 5.50
CA SER A 255 7.36 6.99 4.59
C SER A 255 5.95 6.63 4.15
N ASP A 256 5.69 5.33 3.93
CA ASP A 256 4.37 4.85 3.53
C ASP A 256 3.37 4.93 4.68
N ILE A 257 3.79 4.62 5.91
CA ILE A 257 2.95 4.75 7.10
C ILE A 257 2.63 6.22 7.39
N TYR A 258 3.63 7.11 7.35
CA TYR A 258 3.42 8.55 7.52
C TYR A 258 2.45 9.10 6.47
N ARG A 259 2.62 8.72 5.19
CA ARG A 259 1.71 9.12 4.12
C ARG A 259 0.29 8.62 4.38
N ALA A 260 0.13 7.39 4.85
CA ALA A 260 -1.17 6.83 5.17
C ALA A 260 -1.86 7.60 6.32
N ILE A 261 -1.13 7.96 7.38
CA ILE A 261 -1.64 8.77 8.50
C ILE A 261 -2.11 10.15 8.00
N GLU A 262 -1.32 10.85 7.18
CA GLU A 262 -1.71 12.15 6.64
C GLU A 262 -2.91 12.07 5.69
N GLN A 263 -2.95 11.06 4.82
CA GLN A 263 -4.11 10.83 3.96
C GLN A 263 -5.36 10.46 4.77
N ALA A 264 -5.22 9.76 5.90
CA ALA A 264 -6.34 9.45 6.78
C ALA A 264 -6.87 10.71 7.48
N LYS A 265 -5.98 11.54 8.02
CA LYS A 265 -6.33 12.86 8.60
C LYS A 265 -7.07 13.74 7.61
N ALA A 266 -6.55 13.88 6.39
CA ALA A 266 -7.17 14.70 5.35
C ALA A 266 -8.53 14.18 4.84
N ARG A 267 -8.87 12.92 5.12
CA ARG A 267 -10.17 12.31 4.75
C ARG A 267 -11.21 12.43 5.86
N LEU A 268 -10.83 12.87 7.06
CA LEU A 268 -11.78 13.19 8.13
C LEU A 268 -12.37 14.59 7.87
N PRO A 269 -13.67 14.80 8.11
CA PRO A 269 -14.26 16.13 8.06
C PRO A 269 -13.67 16.98 9.19
N ALA A 270 -13.41 18.26 8.89
CA ALA A 270 -13.01 19.28 9.85
C ALA A 270 -14.16 19.64 10.79
#